data_AF-A0A0R2XZQ0-F1
#
_entry.id   AF-A0A0R2XZQ0-F1
#
_cell.length_a   1.000
_cell.length_b   1.000
_cell.length_c   1.000
_cell.angle_alpha   90.00
_cell.angle_beta   90.00
_cell.angle_gamma   90.00
#
_symmetry.space_group_name_H-M   'P 1'
#
loop_
_entity.id
_entity.type
_entity.pdbx_description
1 polymer ?
#
loop_
_entity_poly.entity_id
_entity_poly.type
_entity_poly.pdbx_seq_one_letter_code
_entity_poly.pdbx_strand_id
1 'polypeptide(L)' 'MSKADSNALFNVAPNASNESLITNSYETFTSVSTLLLDLSEDLNGKHRDVALAIHQLSELGVLLTARLLDREVPCPG' A
#
# COMPACT_ATOMS: atom_id res chain seq x y z
N MET A 1 -9.26 -7.93 25.07
CA MET A 1 -9.06 -6.48 24.82
C MET A 1 -7.60 -6.18 25.09
N SER A 2 -6.77 -6.06 24.06
CA SER A 2 -5.35 -5.70 24.21
C SER A 2 -5.27 -4.25 24.67
N LYS A 3 -4.52 -4.04 25.76
CA LYS A 3 -4.19 -2.74 26.30
C LYS A 3 -3.35 -2.03 25.25
N ALA A 4 -3.88 -0.96 24.66
CA ALA A 4 -3.13 -0.15 23.71
C ALA A 4 -1.84 0.34 24.41
N ASP A 5 -0.69 0.11 23.76
CA ASP A 5 0.57 0.66 24.22
C ASP A 5 0.42 2.19 24.23
N SER A 6 0.45 2.77 25.44
CA SER A 6 0.10 4.16 25.73
C SER A 6 1.03 5.20 25.10
N ASN A 7 1.89 4.80 24.16
CA ASN A 7 2.87 5.63 23.46
C ASN A 7 2.85 5.46 21.92
N ALA A 8 1.88 4.72 21.35
CA ALA A 8 1.73 4.58 19.91
C ALA A 8 0.99 5.79 19.30
N LEU A 9 1.65 6.53 18.39
CA LEU A 9 1.03 7.65 17.66
C LEU A 9 0.11 7.19 16.54
N PHE A 10 0.35 6.00 15.98
CA PHE A 10 -0.44 5.40 14.90
C PHE A 10 -0.77 3.95 15.24
N ASN A 11 -2.00 3.53 14.94
CA ASN A 11 -2.44 2.14 15.08
C ASN A 11 -3.52 1.82 14.05
N VAL A 12 -3.58 0.56 13.63
CA VAL A 12 -4.71 0.03 12.85
C VAL A 12 -5.82 -0.37 13.82
N ALA A 13 -7.03 0.15 13.60
CA ALA A 13 -8.16 -0.18 14.47
C ALA A 13 -8.45 -1.69 14.44
N PRO A 14 -8.62 -2.36 15.60
CA PRO A 14 -8.81 -3.81 15.66
C PRO A 14 -10.12 -4.29 15.01
N ASN A 15 -11.06 -3.36 14.77
CA ASN A 15 -12.34 -3.57 14.11
C ASN A 15 -12.44 -2.85 12.77
N ALA A 16 -11.30 -2.47 12.16
CA ALA A 16 -11.29 -1.92 10.81
C ALA A 16 -11.92 -2.92 9.83
N SER A 17 -12.76 -2.44 8.91
CA SER A 17 -13.35 -3.29 7.88
C SER A 17 -12.30 -3.77 6.89
N ASN A 18 -12.53 -4.93 6.27
CA ASN A 18 -11.68 -5.43 5.19
C ASN A 18 -11.52 -4.37 4.09
N GLU A 19 -12.63 -3.76 3.66
CA GLU A 19 -12.62 -2.65 2.71
C GLU A 19 -11.68 -1.52 3.15
N SER A 20 -11.76 -1.05 4.40
CA SER A 20 -10.87 0.02 4.91
C SER A 20 -9.40 -0.42 4.90
N LEU A 21 -9.12 -1.65 5.31
CA LEU A 21 -7.76 -2.20 5.31
C LEU A 21 -7.18 -2.32 3.91
N ILE A 22 -7.98 -2.83 2.96
CA ILE A 22 -7.57 -3.04 1.57
C ILE A 22 -7.41 -1.69 0.86
N THR A 23 -8.35 -0.75 1.03
CA THR A 23 -8.26 0.60 0.45
C THR A 23 -7.03 1.33 0.96
N ASN A 24 -6.78 1.31 2.27
CA ASN A 24 -5.60 1.98 2.83
C ASN A 24 -4.29 1.31 2.38
N SER A 25 -4.31 -0.02 2.18
CA SER A 25 -3.18 -0.74 1.58
C SER A 25 -2.95 -0.35 0.11
N TYR A 26 -4.02 -0.23 -0.68
CA TYR A 26 -3.98 0.23 -2.07
C TYR A 26 -3.39 1.63 -2.18
N GLU A 27 -3.88 2.57 -1.37
CA GLU A 27 -3.37 3.95 -1.30
C GLU A 27 -1.89 3.99 -0.86
N THR A 28 -1.51 3.14 0.09
CA THR A 28 -0.11 3.03 0.54
C THR A 28 0.80 2.55 -0.59
N PHE A 29 0.46 1.46 -1.28
CA PHE A 29 1.26 0.96 -2.39
C PHE A 29 1.35 1.96 -3.54
N THR A 30 0.24 2.62 -3.86
CA THR A 30 0.20 3.67 -4.89
C THR A 30 1.12 4.83 -4.52
N SER A 31 1.05 5.30 -3.28
CA SER A 31 1.91 6.39 -2.79
C SER A 31 3.39 6.00 -2.83
N VAL A 32 3.73 4.79 -2.39
CA VAL A 32 5.10 4.26 -2.47
C VAL A 32 5.57 4.17 -3.92
N SER A 33 4.71 3.70 -4.82
CA SER A 33 5.00 3.61 -6.26
C SER A 33 5.38 4.98 -6.84
N THR A 34 4.56 6.01 -6.58
CA THR A 34 4.84 7.39 -7.01
C THR A 34 6.15 7.92 -6.43
N LEU A 35 6.38 7.76 -5.12
CA LEU A 35 7.61 8.22 -4.47
C LEU A 35 8.87 7.52 -5.01
N LEU A 36 8.77 6.24 -5.39
CA LEU A 36 9.87 5.51 -5.99
C LEU A 36 10.18 5.97 -7.41
N LEU A 37 9.17 6.37 -8.18
CA LEU A 37 9.40 7.00 -9.48
C LEU A 37 10.10 8.34 -9.32
N ASP A 38 9.58 9.23 -8.46
CA ASP A 38 10.19 10.53 -8.16
C ASP A 38 11.65 10.35 -7.70
N LEU A 39 11.90 9.45 -6.75
CA LEU A 39 13.25 9.14 -6.29
C LEU A 39 14.14 8.58 -7.40
N SER A 40 13.59 7.77 -8.31
CA SER A 40 14.37 7.18 -9.40
C SER A 40 14.89 8.23 -10.40
N GLU A 41 14.28 9.41 -10.47
CA GLU A 41 14.72 10.53 -11.30
C GLU A 41 16.02 11.14 -10.76
N ASP A 42 16.20 11.14 -9.43
CA ASP A 42 17.39 11.67 -8.74
C ASP A 42 18.54 10.65 -8.63
N LEU A 43 18.29 9.39 -8.98
CA LEU A 43 19.26 8.29 -8.87
C LEU A 43 19.87 7.89 -10.21
N ASN A 44 21.05 7.27 -10.16
CA ASN A 44 21.75 6.75 -11.34
C ASN A 44 22.31 5.35 -11.12
N GLY A 45 22.54 4.63 -12.24
CA GLY A 45 23.12 3.29 -12.25
C GLY A 45 22.36 2.31 -11.35
N LYS A 46 23.12 1.50 -10.59
CA LYS A 46 22.56 0.42 -9.77
C LYS A 46 21.50 0.88 -8.76
N HIS A 47 21.61 2.08 -8.20
CA HIS A 47 20.62 2.57 -7.22
C HIS A 47 19.27 2.90 -7.88
N ARG A 48 19.30 3.46 -9.09
CA ARG A 48 18.10 3.68 -9.89
C ARG A 48 17.44 2.35 -10.26
N ASP A 49 18.24 1.36 -10.67
CA ASP A 49 17.71 0.04 -11.01
C ASP A 49 17.02 -0.64 -9.81
N VAL A 50 17.60 -0.49 -8.61
CA VAL A 50 16.98 -0.97 -7.37
C VAL A 50 15.68 -0.22 -7.07
N ALA A 51 15.65 1.11 -7.17
CA ALA A 51 14.43 1.90 -6.96
C ALA A 51 13.31 1.47 -7.92
N LEU A 52 13.63 1.27 -9.20
CA LEU A 52 12.68 0.80 -10.21
C LEU A 52 12.21 -0.64 -9.97
N ALA A 53 13.08 -1.52 -9.45
CA ALA A 53 12.69 -2.87 -9.06
C ALA A 53 11.68 -2.85 -7.88
N ILE A 54 11.89 -1.98 -6.89
CA ILE A 54 10.95 -1.82 -5.78
C ILE A 54 9.64 -1.19 -6.28
N HIS A 55 9.71 -0.24 -7.21
CA HIS A 55 8.52 0.33 -7.86
C HIS A 55 7.69 -0.77 -8.52
N GLN A 56 8.32 -1.65 -9.32
CA GLN A 56 7.62 -2.76 -9.95
C GLN A 56 6.95 -3.70 -8.93
N LEU A 57 7.58 -3.98 -7.78
CA LEU A 57 6.98 -4.77 -6.71
C LEU A 57 5.82 -4.05 -6.03
N SER A 58 5.91 -2.73 -5.89
CA SER A 58 4.85 -1.89 -5.32
C SER A 58 3.63 -1.86 -6.25
N GLU A 59 3.84 -1.73 -7.55
CA GLU A 59 2.79 -1.84 -8.58
C GLU A 59 2.07 -3.20 -8.53
N LEU A 60 2.80 -4.30 -8.31
CA LEU A 60 2.17 -5.59 -8.08
C LEU A 60 1.27 -5.58 -6.82
N GLY A 61 1.69 -4.91 -5.75
CA GLY A 61 0.86 -4.70 -4.55
C GLY A 61 -0.42 -3.90 -4.83
N VAL A 62 -0.34 -2.85 -5.64
CA VAL A 62 -1.50 -2.08 -6.15
C VAL A 62 -2.47 -3.01 -6.89
N LEU A 63 -1.97 -3.83 -7.81
CA LEU A 63 -2.82 -4.75 -8.58
C LEU A 63 -3.50 -5.80 -7.69
N LEU A 64 -2.78 -6.36 -6.72
CA LEU A 64 -3.32 -7.35 -5.79
C LEU A 64 -4.42 -6.75 -4.90
N THR A 65 -4.20 -5.54 -4.37
CA THR A 65 -5.18 -4.86 -3.51
C THR A 65 -6.38 -4.37 -4.29
N ALA A 66 -6.21 -3.86 -5.52
CA ALA A 66 -7.31 -3.53 -6.43
C ALA A 66 -8.22 -4.76 -6.66
N ARG A 67 -7.61 -5.92 -6.93
CA ARG A 67 -8.35 -7.18 -7.10
C ARG A 67 -9.09 -7.62 -5.84
N LEU A 68 -8.59 -7.28 -4.66
CA LEU A 68 -9.29 -7.55 -3.40
C LEU A 68 -10.48 -6.60 -3.23
N LEU A 69 -10.34 -5.31 -3.55
CA LEU A 69 -11.45 -4.35 -3.54
C LEU A 69 -12.57 -4.76 -4.49
N ASP A 70 -12.21 -5.16 -5.72
CA ASP A 70 -13.17 -5.67 -6.71
C ASP A 70 -14.00 -6.85 -6.18
N ARG A 71 -13.45 -7.66 -5.24
CA ARG A 71 -14.14 -8.81 -4.63
C ARG A 71 -14.99 -8.41 -3.43
N GLU A 72 -14.62 -7.35 -2.71
CA GLU A 72 -15.35 -6.84 -1.54
C GLU A 72 -16.56 -5.98 -1.93
N VAL A 73 -16.68 -5.53 -3.18
CA VAL A 73 -17.88 -4.87 -3.72
C VAL A 73 -18.74 -5.91 -4.44
N PRO A 74 -19.74 -6.55 -3.81
CA PRO A 74 -20.67 -7.38 -4.55
C PRO A 74 -21.58 -6.44 -5.34
N CYS A 75 -21.71 -6.64 -6.66
CA CYS A 75 -22.81 -6.04 -7.40
C CYS A 75 -24.13 -6.38 -6.69
N PRO A 76 -24.97 -5.39 -6.31
CA PRO A 76 -26.33 -5.68 -5.90
C PRO A 76 -27.05 -6.20 -7.15
N GLY A 77 -27.28 -7.51 -7.19
CA GLY A 77 -28.20 -8.13 -8.14
C GLY A 77 -29.65 -7.83 -7.80
#